data_AF-A0A218XSQ2-F1
#
_entry.id   AF-A0A218XSQ2-F1
#
_cell.length_a   1.000
_cell.length_b   1.000
_cell.length_c   1.000
_cell.angle_alpha   90.00
_cell.angle_beta   90.00
_cell.angle_gamma   90.00
#
_symmetry.space_group_name_H-M   'P 1'
#
loop_
_entity.id
_entity.type
_entity.pdbx_description
1 polymer ?
#
loop_
_entity_poly.entity_id
_entity_poly.type
_entity_poly.pdbx_seq_one_letter_code
_entity_poly.pdbx_strand_id
1 'polypeptide(L)'
;MIAAAVSSGVTEARARIFRHMLNPTGQRSPHKILRKKLIGEKVAQWYPYDINKDDPLVMARQEQERLSKLEMLKRRGKGPPKKGQGKRATKRYEYDEETSEILFRRIHVSFGSSAPYKVFPDSQPFLRFKTPDAEEWRKSGAVVLPALIAAQKWLTLDNNTLSWG
;
A
#
# COMPACT_ATOMS: atom_id res chain seq x y z
N MET A 1 -61.84 26.63 8.74
CA MET A 1 -60.95 26.13 9.82
C MET A 1 -61.32 24.75 10.32
N ILE A 2 -62.60 24.43 10.57
CA ILE A 2 -63.03 23.13 11.12
C ILE A 2 -62.67 21.95 10.21
N ALA A 3 -62.90 22.04 8.89
CA ALA A 3 -62.61 20.95 7.94
C ALA A 3 -61.12 20.55 7.88
N ALA A 4 -60.21 21.52 8.02
CA ALA A 4 -58.77 21.27 8.03
C ALA A 4 -58.35 20.52 9.31
N ALA A 5 -58.89 20.91 10.47
CA ALA A 5 -58.64 20.25 11.75
C ALA A 5 -59.16 18.81 11.78
N VAL A 6 -60.32 18.54 11.17
CA VAL A 6 -60.87 17.18 11.02
C VAL A 6 -59.93 16.32 10.16
N SER A 7 -59.46 16.84 9.03
CA SER A 7 -58.54 16.13 8.13
C SER A 7 -57.19 15.82 8.81
N SER A 8 -56.64 16.75 9.58
CA SER A 8 -55.43 16.51 10.37
C SER A 8 -55.66 15.44 11.45
N GLY A 9 -56.82 15.46 12.13
CA GLY A 9 -57.15 14.43 13.13
C GLY A 9 -57.27 13.03 12.55
N VAL A 10 -57.90 12.90 11.37
CA VAL A 10 -58.00 11.60 10.67
C VAL A 10 -56.63 11.08 10.23
N THR A 11 -55.78 11.95 9.67
CA THR A 11 -54.43 11.57 9.26
C THR A 11 -53.54 11.19 10.44
N GLU A 12 -53.70 11.87 11.58
CA GLU A 12 -53.04 11.52 12.82
C GLU A 12 -53.52 10.19 13.40
N ALA A 13 -54.84 9.96 13.47
CA ALA A 13 -55.41 8.69 13.92
C ALA A 13 -54.93 7.52 13.06
N ARG A 14 -54.93 7.69 11.73
CA ARG A 14 -54.37 6.72 10.78
C ARG A 14 -52.89 6.44 11.08
N ALA A 15 -52.10 7.49 11.32
CA ALA A 15 -50.69 7.36 11.61
C ALA A 15 -50.44 6.59 12.92
N ARG A 16 -51.27 6.82 13.94
CA ARG A 16 -51.22 6.08 15.22
C ARG A 16 -51.57 4.60 15.04
N ILE A 17 -52.64 4.28 14.31
CA ILE A 17 -53.10 2.90 14.07
C ILE A 17 -52.06 2.09 13.29
N PHE A 18 -51.54 2.64 12.19
CA PHE A 18 -50.63 1.91 11.29
C PHE A 18 -49.15 2.20 11.53
N ARG A 19 -48.83 2.87 12.64
CA ARG A 19 -47.46 3.29 13.00
C ARG A 19 -46.75 4.00 11.85
N HIS A 20 -47.45 4.93 11.19
CA HIS A 20 -46.83 5.84 10.24
C HIS A 20 -46.24 7.04 10.98
N MET A 21 -45.03 7.44 10.59
CA MET A 21 -44.40 8.65 11.08
C MET A 21 -44.87 9.85 10.25
N LEU A 22 -45.50 10.83 10.88
CA LEU A 22 -45.89 12.09 10.23
C LEU A 22 -44.73 13.10 10.29
N ASN A 23 -44.56 13.89 9.24
CA ASN A 23 -43.52 14.93 9.14
C ASN A 23 -44.15 16.26 8.69
N PRO A 24 -44.76 17.02 9.63
CA PRO A 24 -45.44 18.27 9.31
C PRO A 24 -44.47 19.37 8.83
N THR A 25 -43.20 19.32 9.27
CA THR A 25 -42.15 20.29 8.89
C THR A 25 -41.57 20.01 7.50
N GLY A 26 -41.80 18.82 6.92
CA GLY A 26 -41.31 18.45 5.59
C GLY A 26 -39.78 18.28 5.48
N GLN A 27 -39.04 18.42 6.58
CA GLN A 27 -37.59 18.28 6.60
C GLN A 27 -37.14 16.83 6.35
N ARG A 28 -35.91 16.62 5.89
CA ARG A 28 -35.40 15.27 5.64
C ARG A 28 -35.28 14.48 6.95
N SER A 29 -36.02 13.38 7.07
CA SER A 29 -35.98 12.45 8.20
C SER A 29 -35.17 11.18 7.87
N PRO A 30 -34.45 10.58 8.85
CA PRO A 30 -33.69 9.34 8.67
C PRO A 30 -34.58 8.11 8.39
N HIS A 31 -35.90 8.24 8.45
CA HIS A 31 -36.86 7.16 8.23
C HIS A 31 -36.70 6.43 6.89
N LYS A 32 -36.19 7.10 5.84
CA LYS A 32 -35.85 6.46 4.56
C LYS A 32 -34.71 5.45 4.70
N ILE A 33 -33.74 5.71 5.56
CA ILE A 33 -32.59 4.84 5.80
C ILE A 33 -33.04 3.66 6.66
N LEU A 34 -33.77 3.93 7.75
CA LEU A 34 -34.24 2.91 8.69
C LEU A 34 -35.23 1.90 8.07
N ARG A 35 -35.97 2.29 7.02
CA ARG A 35 -36.86 1.39 6.29
C ARG A 35 -36.15 0.45 5.32
N LYS A 36 -34.88 0.73 4.97
CA LYS A 36 -34.11 -0.18 4.12
C LYS A 36 -33.77 -1.43 4.95
N LYS A 37 -34.13 -2.61 4.44
CA LYS A 37 -33.69 -3.87 5.04
C LYS A 37 -32.17 -3.92 5.01
N LEU A 38 -31.56 -4.33 6.13
CA LEU A 38 -30.12 -4.57 6.17
C LEU A 38 -29.79 -5.71 5.20
N ILE A 39 -28.90 -5.45 4.25
CA ILE A 39 -28.48 -6.42 3.21
C ILE A 39 -27.13 -7.07 3.53
N GLY A 40 -26.52 -6.74 4.67
CA GLY A 40 -25.14 -7.13 5.00
C GLY A 40 -24.92 -8.64 4.98
N GLU A 41 -25.81 -9.41 5.62
CA GLU A 41 -25.72 -10.87 5.65
C GLU A 41 -25.82 -11.50 4.25
N LYS A 42 -26.77 -11.03 3.44
CA LYS A 42 -26.94 -11.46 2.04
C LYS A 42 -25.70 -11.14 1.18
N VAL A 43 -25.09 -9.98 1.41
CA VAL A 43 -23.87 -9.57 0.69
C VAL A 43 -22.65 -10.36 1.17
N ALA A 44 -22.56 -10.66 2.46
CA ALA A 44 -21.47 -11.46 3.02
C ALA A 44 -21.48 -12.91 2.49
N GLN A 45 -22.67 -13.49 2.30
CA GLN A 45 -22.88 -14.83 1.73
C GLN A 45 -22.83 -14.85 0.19
N TRP A 46 -22.10 -13.92 -0.44
CA TRP A 46 -22.00 -13.83 -1.89
C TRP A 46 -21.39 -15.08 -2.54
N TYR A 47 -20.34 -15.64 -1.92
CA TYR A 47 -19.73 -16.87 -2.38
C TYR A 47 -20.29 -18.07 -1.61
N PRO A 48 -20.67 -19.16 -2.30
CA PRO A 48 -21.11 -20.38 -1.64
C PRO A 48 -19.96 -21.01 -0.86
N TYR A 49 -20.33 -21.80 0.14
CA TYR A 49 -19.38 -22.57 0.91
C TYR A 49 -18.73 -23.68 0.07
N ASP A 50 -17.41 -23.81 0.14
CA ASP A 50 -16.65 -24.82 -0.59
C ASP A 50 -16.43 -26.06 0.27
N ILE A 51 -17.28 -27.07 0.06
CA ILE A 51 -17.31 -28.33 0.80
C ILE A 51 -15.99 -29.11 0.66
N ASN A 52 -15.24 -28.90 -0.43
CA ASN A 52 -13.99 -29.64 -0.67
C ASN A 52 -12.91 -29.31 0.36
N LYS A 53 -13.05 -28.19 1.08
CA LYS A 53 -12.11 -27.78 2.13
C LYS A 53 -12.29 -28.55 3.43
N ASP A 54 -13.42 -29.22 3.61
CA ASP A 54 -13.72 -30.00 4.81
C ASP A 54 -13.19 -31.42 4.78
N ASP A 55 -13.06 -32.00 3.59
CA ASP A 55 -12.58 -33.37 3.44
C ASP A 55 -11.04 -33.42 3.49
N PRO A 56 -10.44 -33.95 4.57
CA PRO A 56 -8.99 -34.02 4.70
C PRO A 56 -8.34 -34.88 3.60
N LEU A 57 -9.05 -35.86 3.04
CA LEU A 57 -8.51 -36.71 1.97
C LEU A 57 -8.41 -35.95 0.65
N VAL A 58 -9.42 -35.13 0.32
CA VAL A 58 -9.42 -34.30 -0.89
C VAL A 58 -8.30 -33.25 -0.82
N MET A 59 -8.16 -32.59 0.34
CA MET A 59 -7.10 -31.60 0.57
C MET A 59 -5.70 -32.24 0.49
N ALA A 60 -5.51 -33.40 1.13
CA ALA A 60 -4.23 -34.12 1.09
C ALA A 60 -3.86 -34.57 -0.33
N ARG A 61 -4.82 -35.07 -1.10
CA ARG A 61 -4.61 -35.46 -2.50
C ARG A 61 -4.18 -34.28 -3.37
N GLN A 62 -4.90 -33.15 -3.28
CA GLN A 62 -4.56 -31.94 -4.04
C GLN A 62 -3.16 -31.42 -3.69
N GLU A 63 -2.79 -31.45 -2.41
CA GLU A 63 -1.47 -31.04 -1.97
C GLU A 63 -0.37 -32.00 -2.46
N GLN A 64 -0.63 -33.31 -2.45
CA GLN A 64 0.29 -34.31 -3.01
C GLN A 64 0.52 -34.10 -4.51
N GLU A 65 -0.53 -33.85 -5.28
CA GLU A 65 -0.45 -33.52 -6.71
C GLU A 65 0.35 -32.23 -6.94
N ARG A 66 0.09 -31.20 -6.13
CA ARG A 66 0.82 -29.92 -6.17
C ARG A 66 2.31 -30.13 -5.92
N LEU A 67 2.67 -30.93 -4.92
CA LEU A 67 4.06 -31.26 -4.57
C LEU A 67 4.74 -32.07 -5.68
N SER A 68 4.08 -33.10 -6.21
CA SER A 68 4.59 -33.91 -7.32
C SER A 68 4.87 -33.07 -8.57
N LYS A 69 3.94 -32.19 -8.95
CA LYS A 69 4.11 -31.26 -10.07
C LYS A 69 5.30 -30.31 -9.85
N LEU A 70 5.42 -29.78 -8.62
CA LEU A 70 6.50 -28.87 -8.24
C LEU A 70 7.86 -29.58 -8.27
N GLU A 71 7.93 -30.84 -7.84
CA GLU A 71 9.13 -31.68 -7.93
C GLU A 71 9.54 -31.92 -9.38
N MET A 72 8.60 -32.31 -10.25
CA MET A 72 8.87 -32.48 -11.68
C MET A 72 9.39 -31.18 -12.34
N LEU A 73 8.80 -30.03 -12.00
CA LEU A 73 9.25 -28.72 -12.49
C LEU A 73 10.67 -28.38 -12.02
N LYS A 74 10.99 -28.69 -10.76
CA LYS A 74 12.34 -28.52 -10.21
C LYS A 74 13.36 -29.40 -10.92
N ARG A 75 13.04 -30.68 -11.15
CA ARG A 75 13.91 -31.61 -11.90
C ARG A 75 14.23 -31.08 -13.32
N ARG A 76 13.29 -30.40 -13.95
CA ARG A 76 13.46 -29.79 -15.29
C ARG A 76 14.12 -28.41 -15.27
N GLY A 77 14.44 -27.85 -14.10
CA GLY A 77 14.93 -26.46 -13.96
C GLY A 77 13.89 -25.40 -14.33
N LYS A 78 12.62 -25.77 -14.46
CA LYS A 78 11.49 -24.88 -14.78
C LYS A 78 10.65 -24.51 -13.55
N GLY A 79 11.18 -24.78 -12.36
CA GLY A 79 10.58 -24.34 -11.10
C GLY A 79 10.55 -22.82 -11.00
N PRO A 80 9.58 -22.24 -10.27
CA PRO A 80 9.58 -20.81 -10.01
C PRO A 80 10.87 -20.42 -9.27
N PRO A 81 11.54 -19.33 -9.66
CA PRO A 81 12.74 -18.86 -8.96
C PRO A 81 12.40 -18.46 -7.53
N LYS A 82 13.41 -18.44 -6.65
CA LYS A 82 13.25 -17.93 -5.28
C LYS A 82 12.71 -16.49 -5.34
N LYS A 83 11.74 -16.16 -4.49
CA LYS A 83 11.18 -14.80 -4.39
C LYS A 83 12.31 -13.77 -4.28
N GLY A 84 12.26 -12.72 -5.10
CA GLY A 84 13.30 -11.68 -5.18
C GLY A 84 14.50 -12.03 -6.08
N GLN A 85 14.65 -13.27 -6.52
CA GLN A 85 15.72 -13.73 -7.43
C GLN A 85 15.20 -13.96 -8.86
N GLY A 86 14.14 -13.23 -9.23
CA GLY A 86 13.66 -13.26 -10.60
C GLY A 86 14.70 -12.66 -11.55
N LYS A 87 14.72 -13.10 -12.82
CA LYS A 87 15.70 -12.65 -13.82
C LYS A 87 15.86 -11.13 -13.92
N ARG A 88 14.79 -10.37 -13.63
CA ARG A 88 14.80 -8.89 -13.64
C ARG A 88 15.44 -8.25 -12.41
N ALA A 89 15.44 -8.93 -11.26
CA ALA A 89 15.99 -8.39 -10.02
C ALA A 89 17.53 -8.37 -10.02
N THR A 90 18.16 -9.24 -10.81
CA THR A 90 19.62 -9.34 -10.93
C THR A 90 20.22 -8.29 -11.87
N LYS A 91 19.41 -7.57 -12.65
CA LYS A 91 19.90 -6.55 -13.58
C LYS A 91 20.39 -5.33 -12.81
N ARG A 92 21.65 -5.37 -12.37
CA ARG A 92 22.44 -4.17 -12.07
C ARG A 92 22.94 -3.65 -13.39
N TYR A 93 22.60 -2.40 -13.71
CA TYR A 93 23.27 -1.73 -14.81
C TYR A 93 24.63 -1.29 -14.29
N GLU A 94 25.69 -1.85 -14.83
CA GLU A 94 27.02 -1.30 -14.71
C GLU A 94 27.13 -0.23 -15.79
N TYR A 95 27.08 1.03 -15.37
CA TYR A 95 27.27 2.17 -16.25
C TYR A 95 28.69 2.67 -16.03
N ASP A 96 29.45 2.88 -17.11
CA ASP A 96 30.64 3.74 -17.01
C ASP A 96 30.15 5.18 -16.75
N GLU A 97 31.00 5.98 -16.09
CA GLU A 97 30.59 7.32 -15.67
C GLU A 97 30.13 8.18 -16.86
N GLU A 98 30.78 8.08 -18.02
CA GLU A 98 30.43 8.90 -19.20
C GLU A 98 29.05 8.53 -19.77
N THR A 99 28.73 7.24 -19.90
CA THR A 99 27.41 6.82 -20.42
C THR A 99 26.29 7.15 -19.43
N SER A 100 26.55 7.10 -18.13
CA SER A 100 25.59 7.52 -17.11
C SER A 100 25.23 9.00 -17.25
N GLU A 101 26.22 9.82 -17.60
CA GLU A 101 26.09 11.26 -17.73
C GLU A 101 25.37 11.65 -19.02
N ILE A 102 25.60 10.92 -20.12
CA ILE A 102 24.84 11.04 -21.37
C ILE A 102 23.36 10.67 -21.15
N LEU A 103 23.09 9.57 -20.43
CA LEU A 103 21.74 9.15 -20.09
C LEU A 103 21.03 10.19 -19.20
N PHE A 104 21.75 10.75 -18.23
CA PHE A 104 21.25 11.81 -17.36
C PHE A 104 20.92 13.09 -18.15
N ARG A 105 21.83 13.55 -19.02
CA ARG A 105 21.59 14.70 -19.92
C ARG A 105 20.41 14.46 -20.87
N ARG A 106 20.21 13.23 -21.33
CA ARG A 106 19.09 12.89 -22.23
C ARG A 106 17.73 12.91 -21.54
N ILE A 107 17.65 12.40 -20.31
CA ILE A 107 16.42 12.51 -19.48
C ILE A 107 16.12 13.99 -19.17
N HIS A 108 17.16 14.76 -18.87
CA HIS A 108 17.09 16.18 -18.57
C HIS A 108 16.53 17.03 -19.73
N VAL A 109 16.93 16.73 -20.97
CA VAL A 109 16.38 17.36 -22.18
C VAL A 109 14.94 16.91 -22.45
N SER A 110 14.63 15.64 -22.19
CA SER A 110 13.31 15.06 -22.48
C SER A 110 12.21 15.49 -21.51
N PHE A 111 12.53 15.60 -20.22
CA PHE A 111 11.58 15.97 -19.16
C PHE A 111 11.79 17.41 -18.64
N GLY A 112 12.76 18.15 -19.20
CA GLY A 112 13.08 19.52 -18.80
C GLY A 112 13.59 19.68 -17.36
N SER A 113 13.88 18.59 -16.65
CA SER A 113 14.32 18.68 -15.25
C SER A 113 15.85 18.79 -15.15
N SER A 114 16.31 20.03 -15.03
CA SER A 114 17.69 20.37 -14.65
C SER A 114 17.89 20.44 -13.16
N ALA A 115 17.56 19.36 -12.46
CA ALA A 115 17.66 19.34 -11.02
C ALA A 115 18.66 18.26 -10.58
N PRO A 116 19.86 18.62 -10.07
CA PRO A 116 20.46 17.75 -9.05
C PRO A 116 19.36 17.51 -8.00
N TYR A 117 19.16 16.26 -7.55
CA TYR A 117 18.10 15.92 -6.59
C TYR A 117 18.07 16.95 -5.45
N LYS A 118 17.15 17.93 -5.53
CA LYS A 118 16.86 18.81 -4.41
C LYS A 118 15.97 17.99 -3.51
N VAL A 119 16.51 17.58 -2.36
CA VAL A 119 15.69 17.03 -1.28
C VAL A 119 14.65 18.10 -0.96
N PHE A 120 13.40 17.85 -1.35
CA PHE A 120 12.30 18.76 -1.07
C PHE A 120 12.16 18.93 0.45
N PRO A 121 11.85 20.13 0.98
CA PRO A 121 11.77 20.37 2.43
C PRO A 121 10.80 19.42 3.16
N ASP A 122 9.73 19.01 2.48
CA ASP A 122 8.73 18.03 2.92
C ASP A 122 9.23 16.57 2.91
N SER A 123 10.30 16.27 2.17
CA SER A 123 10.93 14.96 2.09
C SER A 123 12.03 14.73 3.13
N GLN A 124 12.52 15.80 3.77
CA GLN A 124 13.49 15.77 4.87
C GLN A 124 13.08 14.87 6.05
N PRO A 125 11.80 14.83 6.50
CA PRO A 125 11.37 13.96 7.61
C PRO A 125 11.50 12.46 7.30
N PHE A 126 11.49 12.09 6.01
CA PHE A 126 11.57 10.69 5.58
C PHE A 126 13.01 10.26 5.25
N LEU A 127 13.96 11.21 5.22
CA LEU A 127 15.38 10.90 5.16
C LEU A 127 15.88 10.48 6.54
N ARG A 128 15.97 9.16 6.74
CA ARG A 128 16.46 8.47 7.95
C ARG A 128 17.74 9.02 8.59
N PHE A 129 18.51 9.85 7.90
CA PHE A 129 19.86 10.27 8.27
C PHE A 129 20.01 11.77 8.57
N LYS A 130 18.92 12.56 8.46
CA LYS A 130 18.90 14.00 8.78
C LYS A 130 17.86 14.36 9.86
N THR A 131 17.48 13.40 10.70
CA THR A 131 16.58 13.62 11.85
C THR A 131 17.39 13.92 13.12
N PRO A 132 16.84 14.67 14.11
CA PRO A 132 17.47 14.88 15.42
C PRO A 132 17.85 13.56 16.10
N ASP A 133 17.02 12.54 15.94
CA ASP A 133 17.24 11.18 16.45
C ASP A 133 18.56 10.58 15.94
N ALA A 134 18.95 10.87 14.69
CA ALA A 134 20.20 10.37 14.13
C ALA A 134 21.43 11.03 14.79
N GLU A 135 21.30 12.25 15.33
CA GLU A 135 22.35 12.90 16.13
C GLU A 135 22.40 12.32 17.55
N GLU A 136 21.25 12.02 18.16
CA GLU A 136 21.18 11.33 19.44
C GLU A 136 21.82 9.94 19.36
N TRP A 137 21.57 9.20 18.28
CA TRP A 137 22.19 7.90 18.04
C TRP A 137 23.71 7.96 17.86
N ARG A 138 24.24 9.01 17.24
CA ARG A 138 25.70 9.24 17.20
C ARG A 138 26.25 9.53 18.59
N LYS A 139 25.54 10.33 19.39
CA LYS A 139 25.92 10.64 20.78
C LYS A 139 25.84 9.41 21.68
N SER A 140 24.94 8.47 21.38
CA SER A 140 24.80 7.20 22.10
C SER A 140 25.74 6.09 21.57
N GLY A 141 26.65 6.40 20.64
CA GLY A 141 27.64 5.45 20.12
C GLY A 141 27.10 4.44 19.09
N ALA A 142 25.89 4.63 18.55
CA ALA A 142 25.34 3.77 17.51
C ALA A 142 26.01 4.06 16.15
N VAL A 143 26.29 3.01 15.38
CA VAL A 143 26.91 3.12 14.05
C VAL A 143 25.89 3.67 13.04
N VAL A 144 25.90 4.98 12.85
CA VAL A 144 25.12 5.66 11.79
C VAL A 144 26.01 5.78 10.56
N LEU A 145 25.69 5.02 9.51
CA LEU A 145 26.47 5.02 8.26
C LEU A 145 26.60 6.44 7.68
N PRO A 146 27.78 6.85 7.19
CA PRO A 146 27.97 8.18 6.62
C PRO A 146 27.07 8.39 5.40
N ALA A 147 26.56 9.61 5.22
CA ALA A 147 25.91 9.99 3.96
C ALA A 147 26.86 9.74 2.78
N LEU A 148 26.32 9.45 1.59
CA LEU A 148 27.12 9.18 0.37
C LEU A 148 28.25 10.19 0.14
N ILE A 149 28.01 11.47 0.41
CA ILE A 149 29.00 12.56 0.29
C ILE A 149 30.11 12.45 1.36
N ALA A 150 29.77 12.02 2.58
CA ALA A 150 30.74 11.81 3.65
C ALA A 150 31.56 10.52 3.41
N ALA A 151 30.95 9.46 2.90
CA ALA A 151 31.63 8.25 2.47
C ALA A 151 32.60 8.51 1.30
N GLN A 152 32.18 9.32 0.32
CA GLN A 152 33.03 9.74 -0.79
C GLN A 152 34.23 10.56 -0.29
N LYS A 153 34.01 11.53 0.62
CA LYS A 153 35.10 12.30 1.24
C LYS A 153 36.08 11.42 2.01
N TRP A 154 35.57 10.42 2.76
CA TRP A 154 36.40 9.48 3.52
C TRP A 154 37.30 8.65 2.60
N LEU A 155 36.73 8.08 1.53
CA LEU A 155 37.48 7.34 0.51
C LEU A 155 38.52 8.19 -0.23
N THR A 156 38.31 9.50 -0.34
CA THR A 156 39.29 10.43 -0.95
C THR A 156 40.33 10.97 0.02
N LEU A 157 40.06 10.96 1.33
CA LEU A 157 40.96 11.48 2.37
C LEU A 157 42.11 10.50 2.65
N ASP A 158 41.88 9.20 2.56
CA ASP A 158 42.88 8.16 2.88
C ASP A 158 44.03 8.06 1.86
N ASN A 159 43.88 8.67 0.67
CA ASN A 159 44.88 8.62 -0.41
C ASN A 159 45.90 9.78 -0.37
N ASN A 160 45.81 10.72 0.58
CA ASN A 160 46.64 11.94 0.58
C ASN A 160 47.63 12.04 1.76
N THR A 161 47.82 10.98 2.56
CA THR A 161 48.76 10.98 3.71
C THR A 161 49.81 9.88 3.69
N LEU A 162 50.04 9.20 2.56
CA LEU A 162 51.16 8.28 2.39
C LEU A 162 52.13 8.79 1.32
N SER A 163 52.66 10.00 1.51
CA SER A 163 53.98 10.36 0.99
C SER A 163 55.02 9.94 2.03
N TRP A 164 55.67 8.80 1.80
CA TRP A 164 56.90 8.46 2.53
C TRP A 164 58.03 9.35 2.00
N GLY A 165 58.55 10.23 2.85
CA GLY A 165 59.92 10.72 2.77
C GLY A 165 60.86 9.77 3.48
#